data_AF-A0A970JAU2-F1
#
_entry.id   AF-A0A970JAU2-F1
#
_cell.length_a   1.000
_cell.length_b   1.000
_cell.length_c   1.000
_cell.angle_alpha   90.00
_cell.angle_beta   90.00
_cell.angle_gamma   90.00
#
_symmetry.space_group_name_H-M   'P 1'
#
loop_
_entity.id
_entity.type
_entity.pdbx_description
1 polymer ?
#
loop_
_entity_poly.entity_id
_entity_poly.type
_entity_poly.pdbx_seq_one_letter_code
_entity_poly.pdbx_strand_id
1 'polypeptide(L)'
;VLLRDPHQLLAAMLSAGDLQAEAGEKRTVENVICETYVLEPAAVEAELVTSFNAEATLEKLKLYLWFAEEDGFLRMMAMAMDFRVNGEAVHISRRYIFSPDGGSWPEGLPQTEGFTHPL
;
A
#
# COMPACT_ATOMS: atom_id res chain seq x y z
N VAL A 1 -1.66 15.39 10.58
CA VAL A 1 -2.17 14.27 9.76
C VAL A 1 -1.52 13.00 10.28
N LEU A 2 -2.24 12.10 10.96
CA LEU A 2 -1.61 10.84 11.38
C LEU A 2 -1.83 9.77 10.32
N LEU A 3 -0.86 9.65 9.43
CA LEU A 3 -0.74 8.59 8.45
C LEU A 3 -0.16 7.39 9.19
N ARG A 4 -0.98 6.35 9.38
CA ARG A 4 -0.63 5.15 10.14
C ARG A 4 0.69 4.56 9.65
N ASP A 5 1.30 3.76 10.52
CA ASP A 5 2.42 2.91 10.14
C ASP A 5 2.07 2.18 8.83
N PRO A 6 2.95 2.21 7.82
CA PRO A 6 2.65 1.68 6.50
C PRO A 6 2.28 0.19 6.52
N HIS A 7 2.82 -0.60 7.46
CA HIS A 7 2.45 -2.01 7.60
C HIS A 7 1.03 -2.15 8.16
N GLN A 8 0.68 -1.35 9.18
CA GLN A 8 -0.67 -1.35 9.75
C GLN A 8 -1.72 -0.93 8.72
N LEU A 9 -1.42 0.07 7.90
CA LEU A 9 -2.31 0.50 6.83
C LEU A 9 -2.52 -0.61 5.79
N LEU A 10 -1.43 -1.20 5.31
CA LEU A 10 -1.49 -2.29 4.34
C LEU A 10 -2.27 -3.49 4.90
N ALA A 11 -2.02 -3.89 6.15
CA ALA A 11 -2.75 -4.95 6.83
C ALA A 11 -4.27 -4.66 6.92
N ALA A 12 -4.63 -3.42 7.29
CA ALA A 12 -6.04 -3.01 7.39
C ALA A 12 -6.73 -3.05 6.01
N MET A 13 -6.04 -2.63 4.95
CA MET A 13 -6.57 -2.67 3.59
C MET A 13 -6.77 -4.10 3.08
N LEU A 14 -5.79 -4.99 3.32
CA LEU A 14 -5.91 -6.40 2.94
C LEU A 14 -7.05 -7.09 3.71
N SER A 15 -7.31 -6.68 4.95
CA SER A 15 -8.37 -7.25 5.78
C SER A 15 -9.79 -6.77 5.41
N ALA A 16 -9.92 -5.65 4.69
CA ALA A 16 -11.22 -5.07 4.33
C ALA A 16 -12.00 -5.90 3.29
N GLY A 17 -11.34 -6.87 2.63
CA GLY A 17 -11.96 -7.89 1.79
C GLY A 17 -12.47 -7.44 0.42
N ASP A 18 -12.75 -6.15 0.22
CA ASP A 18 -13.19 -5.57 -1.05
C ASP A 18 -12.07 -4.72 -1.69
N LEU A 19 -11.02 -5.43 -2.11
CA LEU A 19 -9.78 -4.86 -2.64
C LEU A 19 -9.55 -5.33 -4.07
N GLN A 20 -9.44 -4.40 -5.00
CA GLN A 20 -8.99 -4.67 -6.36
C GLN A 20 -7.45 -4.63 -6.39
N ALA A 21 -6.85 -5.64 -7.01
CA ALA A 21 -5.42 -5.73 -7.21
C ALA A 21 -5.12 -5.83 -8.70
N GLU A 22 -4.25 -4.95 -9.19
CA GLU A 22 -3.79 -4.94 -10.58
C GLU A 22 -2.27 -5.05 -10.63
N ALA A 23 -1.74 -5.94 -11.48
CA ALA A 23 -0.31 -5.99 -11.75
C ALA A 23 0.09 -4.78 -12.62
N GLY A 24 1.21 -4.15 -12.26
CA GLY A 24 1.79 -3.05 -13.03
C GLY A 24 3.06 -3.47 -13.78
N GLU A 25 3.68 -2.49 -14.44
CA GLU A 25 4.98 -2.69 -15.09
C GLU A 25 6.08 -2.96 -14.07
N LYS A 26 7.00 -3.87 -14.40
CA LYS A 26 8.22 -4.09 -13.62
C LYS A 26 9.05 -2.81 -13.51
N ARG A 27 9.64 -2.56 -12.35
CA ARG A 27 10.47 -1.36 -12.11
C ARG A 27 11.70 -1.67 -11.30
N THR A 28 12.78 -0.93 -11.57
CA THR A 28 13.97 -0.97 -10.72
C THR A 28 13.79 0.00 -9.54
N VAL A 29 13.87 -0.53 -8.32
CA VAL A 29 13.86 0.25 -7.08
C VAL A 29 15.18 -0.01 -6.35
N GLU A 30 15.98 1.03 -6.13
CA GLU A 30 17.29 0.91 -5.45
C GLU A 30 18.20 -0.19 -6.04
N ASN A 31 18.25 -0.29 -7.37
CA ASN A 31 18.98 -1.32 -8.13
C ASN A 31 18.43 -2.75 -8.02
N VAL A 32 17.25 -2.93 -7.43
CA VAL A 32 16.54 -4.23 -7.37
C VAL A 32 15.37 -4.22 -8.35
N ILE A 33 15.26 -5.25 -9.17
CA ILE A 33 14.11 -5.42 -10.08
C ILE A 33 12.92 -5.85 -9.24
N CYS A 34 11.82 -5.11 -9.37
CA CYS A 34 10.61 -5.34 -8.61
C CYS A 34 9.40 -5.56 -9.52
N GLU A 35 8.57 -6.53 -9.14
CA GLU A 35 7.18 -6.65 -9.59
C GLU A 35 6.34 -5.57 -8.91
N THR A 36 5.35 -5.07 -9.62
CA THR A 36 4.52 -3.97 -9.12
C THR A 36 3.06 -4.36 -9.04
N TYR A 37 2.42 -3.94 -7.96
CA TYR A 37 1.00 -4.19 -7.73
C TYR A 37 0.33 -2.89 -7.30
N VAL A 38 -0.83 -2.61 -7.86
CA VAL A 38 -1.68 -1.49 -7.48
C VAL A 38 -2.88 -2.05 -6.74
N LEU A 39 -3.07 -1.60 -5.50
CA LEU A 39 -4.21 -1.97 -4.67
C LEU A 39 -5.16 -0.78 -4.57
N GLU A 40 -6.41 -1.00 -4.98
CA GLU A 40 -7.49 -0.03 -4.88
C GLU A 40 -8.70 -0.67 -4.18
N PRO A 41 -9.01 -0.27 -2.94
CA PRO A 41 -10.21 -0.71 -2.25
C PRO A 41 -11.47 -0.07 -2.85
N ALA A 42 -12.57 -0.82 -2.89
CA ALA A 42 -13.83 -0.33 -3.45
C ALA A 42 -14.46 0.79 -2.60
N ALA A 43 -14.27 0.74 -1.28
CA ALA A 43 -14.68 1.76 -0.34
C ALA A 43 -13.63 1.92 0.76
N VAL A 44 -13.38 3.16 1.18
CA VAL A 44 -12.42 3.45 2.27
C VAL A 44 -12.98 4.51 3.19
N GLU A 45 -13.00 4.17 4.47
CA GLU A 45 -13.28 5.13 5.53
C GLU A 45 -12.05 6.02 5.77
N ALA A 46 -12.25 7.33 5.82
CA ALA A 46 -11.17 8.31 6.04
C ALA A 46 -10.37 8.05 7.34
N GLU A 47 -11.01 7.38 8.32
CA GLU A 47 -10.46 6.98 9.62
C GLU A 47 -9.39 5.87 9.53
N LEU A 48 -9.37 5.11 8.43
CA LEU A 48 -8.32 4.11 8.16
C LEU A 48 -6.95 4.78 7.95
N VAL A 49 -6.94 6.00 7.42
CA VAL A 49 -5.72 6.61 6.88
C VAL A 49 -5.37 7.95 7.53
N THR A 50 -6.34 8.61 8.16
CA THR A 50 -6.15 9.93 8.74
C THR A 50 -6.91 10.11 10.05
N SER A 51 -6.49 11.11 10.80
CA SER A 51 -7.19 11.63 11.98
C SER A 51 -8.03 12.87 11.64
N PHE A 52 -8.45 13.03 10.38
CA PHE A 52 -9.24 14.20 10.01
C PHE A 52 -10.59 14.21 10.72
N ASN A 53 -11.09 15.40 11.01
CA ASN A 53 -12.41 15.66 11.56
C ASN A 53 -13.48 15.14 10.58
N ALA A 54 -14.73 14.94 11.05
CA ALA A 54 -15.87 14.43 10.26
C ALA A 54 -16.22 15.22 8.97
N GLU A 55 -15.54 16.33 8.69
CA GLU A 55 -15.72 17.16 7.50
C GLU A 55 -14.81 16.76 6.33
N ALA A 56 -13.94 15.75 6.51
CA ALA A 56 -13.09 15.20 5.46
C ALA A 56 -13.66 13.88 4.91
N THR A 57 -13.90 13.84 3.60
CA THR A 57 -14.27 12.61 2.89
C THR A 57 -13.08 12.10 2.10
N LEU A 58 -12.69 10.84 2.31
CA LEU A 58 -11.72 10.15 1.47
C LEU A 58 -12.43 9.68 0.21
N GLU A 59 -12.13 10.28 -0.93
CA GLU A 59 -12.76 9.95 -2.21
C GLU A 59 -12.03 8.82 -2.93
N LYS A 60 -10.72 8.72 -2.73
CA LYS A 60 -9.88 7.72 -3.40
C LYS A 60 -8.67 7.36 -2.58
N LEU A 61 -8.31 6.08 -2.55
CA LEU A 61 -7.06 5.57 -1.99
C LEU A 61 -6.45 4.57 -2.98
N LYS A 62 -5.17 4.75 -3.29
CA LYS A 62 -4.37 3.79 -4.04
C LYS A 62 -3.09 3.48 -3.30
N LEU A 63 -2.78 2.19 -3.16
CA LEU A 63 -1.44 1.75 -2.80
C LEU A 63 -0.73 1.20 -4.03
N TYR A 64 0.54 1.50 -4.13
CA TYR A 64 1.46 0.93 -5.10
C TYR A 64 2.53 0.17 -4.32
N LEU A 65 2.70 -1.10 -4.65
CA LEU A 65 3.60 -2.02 -3.97
C LEU A 65 4.67 -2.47 -4.96
N TRP A 66 5.93 -2.52 -4.50
CA TRP A 66 7.07 -3.00 -5.27
C TRP A 66 7.75 -4.15 -4.54
N PHE A 67 7.51 -5.37 -4.98
CA PHE A 67 8.13 -6.57 -4.43
C PHE A 67 9.35 -6.96 -5.25
N ALA A 68 10.48 -7.17 -4.59
CA ALA A 68 11.69 -7.66 -5.25
C ALA A 68 11.43 -9.03 -5.88
N GLU A 69 11.87 -9.22 -7.13
CA GLU A 69 11.67 -10.48 -7.86
C GLU A 69 12.45 -11.65 -7.25
N GLU A 70 13.57 -11.37 -6.60
CA GLU A 70 14.49 -12.38 -6.08
C GLU A 70 13.95 -13.08 -4.82
N ASP A 71 13.41 -12.31 -3.88
CA ASP A 71 13.05 -12.78 -2.53
C ASP A 71 11.60 -12.44 -2.13
N GLY A 72 10.85 -11.77 -3.01
CA GLY A 72 9.48 -11.35 -2.73
C GLY A 72 9.38 -10.28 -1.64
N PHE A 73 10.48 -9.62 -1.27
CA PHE A 73 10.47 -8.59 -0.22
C PHE A 73 9.84 -7.29 -0.74
N LEU A 74 8.91 -6.68 0.01
CA LEU A 74 8.35 -5.37 -0.36
C LEU A 74 9.40 -4.28 -0.14
N ARG A 75 10.07 -3.86 -1.22
CA ARG A 75 11.12 -2.82 -1.20
C ARG A 75 10.52 -1.43 -0.99
N MET A 76 9.34 -1.19 -1.54
CA MET A 76 8.71 0.13 -1.51
C MET A 76 7.19 0.02 -1.50
N MET A 77 6.57 0.96 -0.80
CA MET A 77 5.15 1.25 -0.91
C MET A 77 4.97 2.73 -1.20
N ALA A 78 4.07 3.07 -2.11
CA ALA A 78 3.58 4.42 -2.28
C ALA A 78 2.08 4.45 -2.06
N MET A 79 1.61 5.54 -1.49
CA MET A 79 0.21 5.77 -1.21
C MET A 79 -0.19 7.08 -1.88
N ALA A 80 -1.33 7.06 -2.55
CA ALA A 80 -1.99 8.23 -3.11
C ALA A 80 -3.41 8.31 -2.58
N MET A 81 -3.81 9.47 -2.08
CA MET A 81 -5.14 9.71 -1.54
C MET A 81 -5.71 11.01 -2.07
N ASP A 82 -7.00 10.98 -2.40
CA ASP A 82 -7.78 12.16 -2.72
C ASP A 82 -8.81 12.37 -1.62
N PHE A 83 -8.73 13.53 -0.95
CA PHE A 83 -9.71 13.95 0.04
C PHE A 83 -10.53 15.12 -0.49
N ARG A 84 -11.76 15.23 -0.01
CA ARG A 84 -12.51 16.48 -0.02
C ARG A 84 -12.64 17.00 1.41
N VAL A 85 -12.08 18.17 1.69
CA VAL A 85 -12.13 18.83 3.00
C VAL A 85 -12.80 20.18 2.81
N ASN A 86 -13.95 20.41 3.46
CA ASN A 86 -14.72 21.66 3.31
C ASN A 86 -15.03 22.03 1.85
N GLY A 87 -15.23 21.03 0.98
CA GLY A 87 -15.48 21.23 -0.44
C GLY A 87 -14.23 21.39 -1.31
N GLU A 88 -13.05 21.54 -0.73
CA GLU A 88 -11.79 21.61 -1.46
C GLU A 88 -11.16 20.23 -1.67
N ALA A 89 -10.64 19.99 -2.87
CA ALA A 89 -9.93 18.75 -3.19
C ALA A 89 -8.47 18.82 -2.73
N VAL A 90 -8.04 17.82 -1.94
CA VAL A 90 -6.69 17.71 -1.41
C VAL A 90 -6.10 16.37 -1.82
N HIS A 91 -5.01 16.41 -2.59
CA HIS A 91 -4.24 15.23 -2.96
C HIS A 91 -3.06 15.04 -2.02
N ILE A 92 -2.92 13.84 -1.45
CA ILE A 92 -1.79 13.48 -0.59
C ILE A 92 -1.10 12.26 -1.19
N SER A 93 0.21 12.40 -1.46
CA SER A 93 1.07 11.28 -1.84
C SER A 93 2.17 11.05 -0.79
N ARG A 94 2.45 9.78 -0.50
CA ARG A 94 3.49 9.33 0.43
C ARG A 94 4.25 8.15 -0.16
N ARG A 95 5.54 8.05 0.15
CA ARG A 95 6.40 6.95 -0.24
C ARG A 95 7.14 6.42 0.99
N TYR A 96 7.17 5.11 1.10
CA TYR A 96 7.82 4.35 2.16
C TYR A 96 8.80 3.39 1.49
N ILE A 97 10.05 3.41 1.93
CA ILE A 97 11.09 2.47 1.50
C ILE A 97 11.37 1.57 2.68
N PHE A 98 11.43 0.27 2.43
CA PHE A 98 11.66 -0.73 3.46
C PHE A 98 13.03 -1.38 3.28
N SER A 99 13.63 -1.74 4.41
CA SER A 99 14.85 -2.53 4.47
C SER A 99 14.52 -3.92 5.01
N PRO A 100 15.16 -5.00 4.54
CA PRO A 100 15.02 -6.36 5.07
C PRO A 100 15.25 -6.46 6.59
N ASP A 101 16.03 -5.54 7.17
CA ASP A 101 16.31 -5.48 8.60
C ASP A 101 15.14 -4.93 9.45
N GLY A 102 14.05 -4.52 8.79
CA GLY A 102 12.93 -3.79 9.38
C GLY A 102 11.68 -4.63 9.64
N GLY A 103 11.73 -5.56 10.60
CA GLY A 103 10.55 -6.21 11.19
C GLY A 103 9.71 -7.14 10.27
N SER A 104 8.73 -7.82 10.85
CA SER A 104 7.88 -8.81 10.16
C SER A 104 6.68 -8.17 9.45
N TRP A 105 6.37 -8.68 8.25
CA TRP A 105 5.24 -8.25 7.42
C TRP A 105 3.90 -8.85 7.86
N PRO A 106 2.76 -8.17 7.61
CA PRO A 106 1.43 -8.72 7.86
C PRO A 106 1.11 -9.88 6.90
N GLU A 107 0.41 -10.90 7.42
CA GLU A 107 -0.06 -12.05 6.66
C GLU A 107 -1.14 -11.64 5.63
N GLY A 108 -1.23 -12.36 4.50
CA GLY A 108 -2.26 -12.14 3.48
C GLY A 108 -1.86 -11.23 2.31
N LEU A 109 -0.58 -10.90 2.17
CA LEU A 109 -0.06 -10.31 0.94
C LEU A 109 -0.29 -11.29 -0.23
N PRO A 110 -0.63 -10.80 -1.44
CA PRO A 110 -0.71 -11.65 -2.61
C PRO A 110 0.64 -12.37 -2.75
N GLN A 111 0.62 -13.69 -2.52
CA GLN A 111 1.80 -14.50 -2.75
C GLN A 111 2.05 -14.46 -4.25
N THR A 112 3.22 -13.98 -4.64
CA THR A 112 3.69 -14.20 -6.01
C THR A 112 3.73 -15.72 -6.19
N GLU A 113 2.90 -16.24 -7.09
CA GLU A 113 2.89 -17.67 -7.37
C GLU A 113 4.29 -18.08 -7.83
N GLY A 114 5.04 -18.74 -6.94
CA GLY A 114 6.29 -19.41 -7.29
C GLY A 114 7.52 -19.08 -6.46
N PHE A 115 7.50 -19.28 -5.14
CA PHE A 115 8.73 -19.63 -4.41
C PHE A 115 8.42 -20.65 -3.31
N THR A 116 8.46 -21.93 -3.67
CA THR A 116 8.66 -23.00 -2.71
C THR A 116 10.08 -22.91 -2.16
N HIS A 117 10.20 -22.60 -0.87
CA HIS A 117 11.42 -22.82 -0.12
C HIS A 117 11.66 -24.34 -0.03
N PRO A 118 12.78 -24.89 -0.52
CA PRO A 118 13.19 -26.20 -0.05
C PRO A 118 13.68 -26.03 1.39
N LEU A 119 13.24 -26.94 2.26
CA LEU A 119 13.87 -27.22 3.55
C LEU A 119 15.23 -27.87 3.34
#